data_AF-A0A1J4L0I1-F1
#
_entry.id   AF-A0A1J4L0I1-F1
#
_cell.length_a   1.000
_cell.length_b   1.000
_cell.length_c   1.000
_cell.angle_alpha   90.00
_cell.angle_beta   90.00
_cell.angle_gamma   90.00
#
_symmetry.space_group_name_H-M   'P 1'
#
loop_
_entity.id
_entity.type
_entity.pdbx_description
1 polymer ?
#
loop_
_entity_poly.entity_id
_entity_poly.type
_entity_poly.pdbx_seq_one_letter_code
_entity_poly.pdbx_strand_id
1 'polypeptide(L)'
;MHQTLHDNNDEWDAQIAERRLALVNEDIEAAQKQIASLEKQKIQLNREYLNLEFTLNELQSNLEDLENANQVEDENDDDDEDTEGTFFTILSELESEEAALRGELQSYKDLQRDLGHQKGKYAQQNLKMQKDLEFEKERLENEEMRLRESLDTLNTLQEEYDQKSSLLNGLIQSCEELENEERLLSEELQRQGENVVKDLKLREAELKKELEQALKQEENLKKLLANNQRKLQNHVDELSSKLNKNQSIASWKNDRALLAGKLRKAKQQLVVEMASLNTARQRREDLAVRCKTLLGEDDPGDATGMRAKQMVRAEIESLGLQKQPEVDEEAQIETQYFEELNEQLKLIDNSIIVFTKHRNDTLASLNDELQECSQDGYIRLLKSEMDELQAAVSRF
;
A
#
# COMPACT_ATOMS: atom_id res chain seq x y z
N MET A 1 2.70 -6.21 29.31
CA MET A 1 3.09 -7.08 30.44
C MET A 1 1.88 -7.69 31.15
N HIS A 2 0.75 -6.97 31.29
CA HIS A 2 -0.50 -7.58 31.78
C HIS A 2 -1.21 -8.47 30.74
N GLN A 3 -1.18 -8.14 29.44
CA GLN A 3 -1.76 -8.98 28.37
C GLN A 3 -1.09 -10.36 28.29
N THR A 4 0.24 -10.39 28.28
CA THR A 4 1.09 -11.61 28.24
C THR A 4 0.94 -12.51 29.46
N LEU A 5 0.42 -12.00 30.59
CA LEU A 5 0.11 -12.80 31.77
C LEU A 5 -1.30 -13.40 31.70
N HIS A 6 -2.21 -12.80 30.94
CA HIS A 6 -3.55 -13.33 30.70
C HIS A 6 -3.50 -14.44 29.65
N ASP A 7 -2.80 -14.21 28.53
CA ASP A 7 -2.64 -15.21 27.46
C ASP A 7 -1.97 -16.50 27.97
N ASN A 8 -0.96 -16.37 28.85
CA ASN A 8 -0.32 -17.51 29.52
C ASN A 8 -1.24 -18.24 30.51
N ASN A 9 -2.21 -17.54 31.09
CA ASN A 9 -3.15 -18.14 32.04
C ASN A 9 -4.25 -18.90 31.30
N ASP A 10 -4.73 -18.37 30.18
CA ASP A 10 -5.72 -19.02 29.32
C ASP A 10 -5.15 -20.27 28.63
N GLU A 11 -3.87 -20.23 28.23
CA GLU A 11 -3.16 -21.41 27.69
C GLU A 11 -2.97 -22.50 28.75
N TRP A 12 -2.76 -22.12 30.02
CA TRP A 12 -2.65 -23.06 31.14
C TRP A 12 -3.99 -23.69 31.49
N ASP A 13 -5.07 -22.90 31.48
CA ASP A 13 -6.43 -23.39 31.70
C ASP A 13 -6.89 -24.33 30.58
N ALA A 14 -6.52 -24.05 29.33
CA ALA A 14 -6.76 -24.93 28.19
C ALA A 14 -6.03 -26.29 28.32
N GLN A 15 -4.76 -26.29 28.71
CA GLN A 15 -3.99 -27.53 28.96
C GLN A 15 -4.57 -28.35 30.12
N ILE A 16 -5.10 -27.71 31.16
CA ILE A 16 -5.77 -28.40 32.26
C ILE A 16 -7.09 -29.01 31.80
N ALA A 17 -7.87 -28.31 30.98
CA ALA A 17 -9.11 -28.82 30.42
C ALA A 17 -8.87 -30.03 29.51
N GLU A 18 -7.85 -29.97 28.66
CA GLU A 18 -7.45 -31.08 27.78
C GLU A 18 -6.99 -32.30 28.57
N ARG A 19 -6.21 -32.10 29.64
CA ARG A 19 -5.77 -33.19 30.53
C ARG A 19 -6.93 -33.82 31.30
N ARG A 20 -7.93 -33.03 31.71
CA ARG A 20 -9.16 -33.54 32.34
C ARG A 20 -10.00 -34.34 31.36
N LEU A 21 -10.13 -33.90 30.10
CA LEU A 21 -10.82 -34.65 29.05
C LEU A 21 -10.13 -35.99 28.75
N ALA A 22 -8.80 -36.00 28.70
CA ALA A 22 -8.03 -37.24 28.51
C ALA A 22 -8.28 -38.27 29.64
N LEU A 23 -8.29 -37.82 30.89
CA LEU A 23 -8.62 -38.65 32.05
C LEU A 23 -10.06 -39.21 31.98
N VAL A 24 -11.03 -38.38 31.62
CA VAL A 24 -12.43 -38.82 31.46
C VAL A 24 -12.57 -39.85 30.33
N ASN A 25 -11.83 -39.68 29.24
CA ASN A 25 -11.83 -40.65 28.13
C ASN A 25 -11.19 -41.98 28.54
N GLU A 26 -10.10 -41.96 29.33
CA GLU A 26 -9.53 -43.19 29.91
C GLU A 26 -10.51 -43.90 30.84
N ASP A 27 -11.23 -43.15 31.69
CA ASP A 27 -12.27 -43.70 32.58
C ASP A 27 -13.45 -44.29 31.78
N ILE A 28 -13.86 -43.64 30.68
CA ILE A 28 -14.90 -44.15 29.77
C ILE A 28 -14.44 -45.45 29.11
N GLU A 29 -13.20 -45.53 28.64
CA GLU A 29 -12.66 -46.74 28.00
C GLU A 29 -12.54 -47.89 29.01
N ALA A 30 -12.13 -47.60 30.25
CA ALA A 30 -12.10 -48.58 31.34
C ALA A 30 -13.51 -49.10 31.67
N ALA A 31 -14.51 -48.21 31.75
CA ALA A 31 -15.90 -48.57 31.99
C ALA A 31 -16.47 -49.43 30.85
N GLN A 32 -16.17 -49.11 29.58
CA GLN A 32 -16.58 -49.91 28.44
C GLN A 32 -15.99 -51.33 28.47
N LYS A 33 -14.70 -51.47 28.82
CA LYS A 33 -14.05 -52.78 29.01
C LYS A 33 -14.71 -53.58 30.14
N GLN A 34 -15.09 -52.91 31.24
CA GLN A 34 -15.77 -53.55 32.36
C GLN A 34 -17.20 -54.01 31.97
N ILE A 35 -17.95 -53.19 31.22
CA ILE A 35 -19.26 -53.56 30.69
C ILE A 35 -19.16 -54.78 29.78
N ALA A 36 -18.23 -54.80 28.83
CA ALA A 36 -18.02 -55.94 27.94
C ALA A 36 -17.67 -57.23 28.69
N SER A 37 -16.87 -57.12 29.77
CA SER A 37 -16.58 -58.26 30.65
C SER A 37 -17.82 -58.78 31.37
N LEU A 38 -18.68 -57.88 31.88
CA LEU A 38 -19.92 -58.24 32.56
C LEU A 38 -20.95 -58.87 31.61
N GLU A 39 -21.06 -58.39 30.37
CA GLU A 39 -21.91 -59.00 29.35
C GLU A 39 -21.47 -60.42 29.01
N LYS A 40 -20.16 -60.65 28.89
CA LYS A 40 -19.60 -61.99 28.68
C LYS A 40 -19.90 -62.93 29.84
N GLN A 41 -19.78 -62.45 31.08
CA GLN A 41 -20.16 -63.22 32.28
C GLN A 41 -21.66 -63.53 32.29
N LYS A 42 -22.51 -62.56 31.95
CA LYS A 42 -23.97 -62.75 31.87
C LYS A 42 -24.34 -63.84 30.87
N ILE A 43 -23.70 -63.86 29.69
CA ILE A 43 -23.93 -64.90 28.68
C ILE A 43 -23.51 -66.28 29.21
N GLN A 44 -22.40 -66.35 29.93
CA GLN A 44 -21.90 -67.61 30.49
C GLN A 44 -22.82 -68.15 31.60
N LEU A 45 -23.24 -67.30 32.54
CA LEU A 45 -24.21 -67.65 33.58
C LEU A 45 -25.55 -68.09 32.99
N ASN A 46 -26.02 -67.45 31.92
CA ASN A 46 -27.29 -67.84 31.30
C ASN A 46 -27.20 -69.24 30.66
N ARG A 47 -26.05 -69.61 30.09
CA ARG A 47 -25.81 -70.98 29.59
C ARG A 47 -25.78 -72.01 30.72
N GLU A 48 -25.14 -71.68 31.84
CA GLU A 48 -25.11 -72.54 33.02
C GLU A 48 -26.52 -72.73 33.61
N TYR A 49 -27.32 -71.66 33.66
CA TYR A 49 -28.71 -71.71 34.08
C TYR A 49 -29.56 -72.64 33.20
N LEU A 50 -29.48 -72.50 31.88
CA LEU A 50 -30.20 -73.36 30.93
C LEU A 50 -29.80 -74.84 31.05
N ASN A 51 -28.52 -75.12 31.28
CA ASN A 51 -28.05 -76.48 31.52
C ASN A 51 -28.61 -77.05 32.84
N LEU A 52 -28.65 -76.24 33.91
CA LEU A 52 -29.23 -76.65 35.19
C LEU A 52 -30.73 -76.90 35.07
N GLU A 53 -31.45 -76.03 34.37
CA GLU A 53 -32.88 -76.21 34.09
C GLU A 53 -33.14 -77.52 33.32
N PHE A 54 -32.32 -77.82 32.31
CA PHE A 54 -32.39 -79.09 31.59
C PHE A 54 -32.19 -80.29 32.53
N THR A 55 -31.16 -80.26 33.39
CA THR A 55 -30.92 -81.36 34.35
C THR A 55 -32.03 -81.51 35.38
N LEU A 56 -32.68 -80.41 35.77
CA LEU A 56 -33.78 -80.42 36.74
C LEU A 56 -35.03 -81.06 36.12
N ASN A 57 -35.33 -80.72 34.87
CA ASN A 57 -36.43 -81.35 34.13
C ASN A 57 -36.21 -82.85 33.91
N GLU A 58 -34.97 -83.27 33.62
CA GLU A 58 -34.62 -84.69 33.49
C GLU A 58 -34.81 -85.45 34.81
N LEU A 59 -34.42 -84.84 35.94
CA LEU A 59 -34.65 -85.42 37.27
C LEU A 59 -36.14 -85.49 37.64
N GLN A 60 -36.94 -84.49 37.28
CA GLN A 60 -38.38 -84.51 37.52
C GLN A 60 -39.09 -85.61 36.72
N SER A 61 -38.73 -85.77 35.43
CA SER A 61 -39.25 -86.87 34.60
C SER A 61 -38.92 -88.23 35.21
N ASN A 62 -37.69 -88.43 35.68
CA ASN A 62 -37.28 -89.68 36.32
C ASN A 62 -38.03 -89.95 37.64
N LEU A 63 -38.46 -88.91 38.36
CA LEU A 63 -39.19 -89.03 39.62
C LEU A 63 -40.67 -89.40 39.35
N GLU A 64 -41.27 -88.82 38.32
CA GLU A 64 -42.61 -89.15 37.84
C GLU A 64 -42.71 -90.61 37.33
N ASP A 65 -41.65 -91.11 36.67
CA ASP A 65 -41.55 -92.51 36.26
C ASP A 65 -41.47 -93.48 37.47
N LEU A 66 -40.87 -93.06 38.58
CA LEU A 66 -40.75 -93.86 39.80
C LEU A 66 -42.04 -93.87 40.64
N GLU A 67 -42.78 -92.77 40.69
CA GLU A 67 -44.07 -92.70 41.40
C GLU A 67 -45.14 -93.54 40.72
N ASN A 68 -45.15 -93.58 39.37
CA ASN A 68 -46.06 -94.42 38.60
C ASN A 68 -45.79 -95.92 38.74
N ALA A 69 -44.60 -96.34 39.17
CA ALA A 69 -44.25 -97.75 39.37
C ALA A 69 -44.78 -98.35 40.70
N ASN A 70 -45.33 -97.53 41.61
CA ASN A 70 -45.60 -97.92 43.00
C ASN A 70 -47.11 -98.00 43.39
N GLN A 71 -48.04 -97.97 42.42
CA GLN A 71 -49.49 -98.04 42.68
C GLN A 71 -50.19 -99.19 41.93
N VAL A 72 -49.94 -100.44 42.31
CA VAL A 72 -50.76 -101.62 41.93
C VAL A 72 -50.80 -102.63 43.10
N GLU A 73 -52.01 -103.16 43.39
CA GLU A 73 -52.42 -104.28 44.28
C GLU A 73 -52.63 -104.02 45.79
N ASP A 74 -53.68 -104.53 46.48
CA ASP A 74 -54.98 -105.15 46.14
C ASP A 74 -55.77 -105.32 47.47
N GLU A 75 -57.11 -105.32 47.40
CA GLU A 75 -58.05 -105.65 48.49
C GLU A 75 -58.40 -107.15 48.48
N ASN A 76 -58.90 -107.69 49.62
CA ASN A 76 -59.83 -108.84 49.84
C ASN A 76 -59.51 -109.53 51.19
N ASP A 77 -60.41 -109.47 52.19
CA ASP A 77 -61.64 -110.27 52.44
C ASP A 77 -61.35 -111.68 53.00
N ASP A 78 -62.04 -112.03 54.11
CA ASP A 78 -62.67 -113.34 54.31
C ASP A 78 -63.48 -113.40 55.63
N ASP A 79 -64.75 -113.77 55.47
CA ASP A 79 -65.78 -114.18 56.43
C ASP A 79 -65.40 -115.47 57.18
N ASP A 80 -66.09 -115.79 58.31
CA ASP A 80 -66.94 -116.99 58.37
C ASP A 80 -67.65 -117.29 59.72
N GLU A 81 -68.82 -117.92 59.56
CA GLU A 81 -69.50 -118.94 60.39
C GLU A 81 -70.56 -118.58 61.47
N ASP A 82 -71.83 -118.82 61.06
CA ASP A 82 -72.76 -119.85 61.56
C ASP A 82 -73.87 -119.58 62.62
N THR A 83 -75.10 -119.65 62.09
CA THR A 83 -76.31 -120.36 62.58
C THR A 83 -77.28 -119.75 63.61
N GLU A 84 -78.50 -119.52 63.12
CA GLU A 84 -79.80 -119.68 63.80
C GLU A 84 -80.11 -118.81 65.04
N GLY A 85 -80.17 -117.51 64.80
CA GLY A 85 -81.03 -116.53 65.51
C GLY A 85 -81.76 -115.62 64.50
N THR A 86 -82.17 -116.20 63.37
CA THR A 86 -82.24 -115.54 62.05
C THR A 86 -83.17 -114.36 61.88
N PHE A 87 -84.08 -114.04 62.81
CA PHE A 87 -84.84 -112.79 62.68
C PHE A 87 -84.20 -111.66 63.47
N PHE A 88 -83.98 -111.83 64.78
CA PHE A 88 -83.51 -110.73 65.63
C PHE A 88 -82.01 -110.46 65.50
N THR A 89 -81.18 -111.46 65.18
CA THR A 89 -79.75 -111.24 64.92
C THR A 89 -79.53 -110.54 63.59
N ILE A 90 -80.18 -111.02 62.51
CA ILE A 90 -80.16 -110.34 61.20
C ILE A 90 -80.78 -108.95 61.30
N LEU A 91 -81.85 -108.77 62.06
CA LEU A 91 -82.43 -107.44 62.31
C LEU A 91 -81.44 -106.54 63.06
N SER A 92 -80.73 -107.04 64.07
CA SER A 92 -79.72 -106.27 64.80
C SER A 92 -78.50 -105.94 63.93
N GLU A 93 -78.07 -106.86 63.05
CA GLU A 93 -77.01 -106.63 62.08
C GLU A 93 -77.44 -105.58 61.07
N LEU A 94 -78.64 -105.71 60.48
CA LEU A 94 -79.24 -104.71 59.60
C LEU A 94 -79.45 -103.36 60.28
N GLU A 95 -79.86 -103.33 61.55
CA GLU A 95 -79.98 -102.09 62.34
C GLU A 95 -78.60 -101.47 62.61
N SER A 96 -77.56 -102.30 62.84
CA SER A 96 -76.18 -101.83 63.03
C SER A 96 -75.55 -101.33 61.72
N GLU A 97 -75.83 -102.00 60.61
CA GLU A 97 -75.41 -101.63 59.27
C GLU A 97 -76.16 -100.37 58.81
N GLU A 98 -77.46 -100.26 59.10
CA GLU A 98 -78.23 -99.04 58.89
C GLU A 98 -77.64 -97.88 59.73
N ALA A 99 -77.25 -98.13 60.97
CA ALA A 99 -76.59 -97.13 61.81
C ALA A 99 -75.20 -96.73 61.27
N ALA A 100 -74.41 -97.70 60.77
CA ALA A 100 -73.11 -97.47 60.16
C ALA A 100 -73.23 -96.67 58.86
N LEU A 101 -74.10 -97.09 57.94
CA LEU A 101 -74.41 -96.38 56.70
C LEU A 101 -74.97 -94.99 56.96
N ARG A 102 -75.81 -94.81 57.99
CA ARG A 102 -76.25 -93.46 58.41
C ARG A 102 -75.09 -92.62 58.92
N GLY A 103 -74.15 -93.21 59.65
CA GLY A 103 -72.92 -92.56 60.11
C GLY A 103 -72.02 -92.13 58.94
N GLU A 104 -71.77 -93.02 57.98
CA GLU A 104 -71.01 -92.72 56.77
C GLU A 104 -71.70 -91.63 55.94
N LEU A 105 -73.01 -91.75 55.72
CA LEU A 105 -73.79 -90.78 54.96
C LEU A 105 -73.80 -89.41 55.66
N GLN A 106 -73.77 -89.38 56.98
CA GLN A 106 -73.56 -88.15 57.74
C GLN A 106 -72.13 -87.61 57.56
N SER A 107 -71.11 -88.47 57.59
CA SER A 107 -69.72 -88.06 57.37
C SER A 107 -69.50 -87.48 55.95
N TYR A 108 -70.13 -88.08 54.92
CA TYR A 108 -70.11 -87.58 53.56
C TYR A 108 -70.83 -86.24 53.43
N LYS A 109 -71.95 -86.04 54.14
CA LYS A 109 -72.64 -84.75 54.18
C LYS A 109 -71.78 -83.66 54.81
N ASP A 110 -71.06 -83.99 55.88
CA ASP A 110 -70.16 -83.05 56.55
C ASP A 110 -68.96 -82.72 55.64
N LEU A 111 -68.37 -83.71 54.98
CA LEU A 111 -67.31 -83.51 53.98
C LEU A 111 -67.78 -82.65 52.79
N GLN A 112 -69.00 -82.91 52.29
CA GLN A 112 -69.59 -82.10 51.21
C GLN A 112 -69.77 -80.64 51.64
N ARG A 113 -70.15 -80.40 52.90
CA ARG A 113 -70.25 -79.04 53.46
C ARG A 113 -68.90 -78.36 53.53
N ASP A 114 -67.86 -79.07 53.98
CA ASP A 114 -66.50 -78.54 54.10
C ASP A 114 -65.87 -78.25 52.73
N LEU A 115 -66.02 -79.16 51.77
CA LEU A 115 -65.61 -78.93 50.38
C LEU A 115 -66.38 -77.77 49.75
N GLY A 116 -67.68 -77.63 50.04
CA GLY A 116 -68.48 -76.48 49.63
C GLY A 116 -67.92 -75.16 50.17
N HIS A 117 -67.54 -75.12 51.45
CA HIS A 117 -66.87 -73.96 52.06
C HIS A 117 -65.52 -73.67 51.43
N GLN A 118 -64.68 -74.68 51.21
CA GLN A 118 -63.37 -74.51 50.57
C GLN A 118 -63.52 -74.00 49.13
N LYS A 119 -64.45 -74.56 48.35
CA LYS A 119 -64.78 -74.09 46.99
C LYS A 119 -65.22 -72.62 47.01
N GLY A 120 -66.06 -72.23 47.97
CA GLY A 120 -66.46 -70.83 48.16
C GLY A 120 -65.27 -69.91 48.49
N LYS A 121 -64.37 -70.34 49.37
CA LYS A 121 -63.15 -69.60 49.73
C LYS A 121 -62.22 -69.42 48.53
N TYR A 122 -61.96 -70.47 47.77
CA TYR A 122 -61.12 -70.39 46.57
C TYR A 122 -61.76 -69.55 45.46
N ALA A 123 -63.09 -69.63 45.27
CA ALA A 123 -63.79 -68.77 44.33
C ALA A 123 -63.65 -67.28 44.69
N GLN A 124 -63.77 -66.93 45.98
CA GLN A 124 -63.55 -65.56 46.45
C GLN A 124 -62.11 -65.11 46.29
N GLN A 125 -61.13 -65.97 46.60
CA GLN A 125 -59.71 -65.67 46.38
C GLN A 125 -59.39 -65.46 44.90
N ASN A 126 -59.94 -66.30 44.01
CA ASN A 126 -59.73 -66.16 42.58
C ASN A 126 -60.36 -64.86 42.04
N LEU A 127 -61.55 -64.50 42.50
CA LEU A 127 -62.18 -63.21 42.16
C LEU A 127 -61.32 -62.02 42.62
N LYS A 128 -60.71 -62.12 43.81
CA LYS A 128 -59.80 -61.09 44.32
C LYS A 128 -58.54 -60.98 43.45
N MET A 129 -57.90 -62.11 43.13
CA MET A 129 -56.71 -62.14 42.27
C MET A 129 -57.00 -61.60 40.86
N GLN A 130 -58.18 -61.88 40.30
CA GLN A 130 -58.59 -61.32 39.02
C GLN A 130 -58.72 -59.79 39.06
N LYS A 131 -59.32 -59.24 40.13
CA LYS A 131 -59.39 -57.78 40.32
C LYS A 131 -58.01 -57.15 40.51
N ASP A 132 -57.14 -57.78 41.31
CA ASP A 132 -55.77 -57.30 41.52
C ASP A 132 -54.97 -57.32 40.20
N LEU A 133 -55.17 -58.35 39.37
CA LEU A 133 -54.57 -58.45 38.04
C LEU A 133 -55.08 -57.35 37.08
N GLU A 134 -56.39 -57.09 37.06
CA GLU A 134 -56.97 -56.01 36.25
C GLU A 134 -56.41 -54.64 36.66
N PHE A 135 -56.31 -54.38 37.96
CA PHE A 135 -55.71 -53.14 38.47
C PHE A 135 -54.24 -52.98 38.06
N GLU A 136 -53.44 -54.04 38.14
CA GLU A 136 -52.04 -54.00 37.71
C GLU A 136 -51.90 -53.82 36.19
N LYS A 137 -52.81 -54.40 35.39
CA LYS A 137 -52.83 -54.16 33.93
C LYS A 137 -53.14 -52.70 33.60
N GLU A 138 -54.16 -52.11 34.24
CA GLU A 138 -54.49 -50.71 34.06
C GLU A 138 -53.32 -49.80 34.49
N ARG A 139 -52.64 -50.16 35.58
CA ARG A 139 -51.44 -49.44 36.02
C ARG A 139 -50.31 -49.54 35.01
N LEU A 140 -50.05 -50.72 34.45
CA LEU A 140 -49.04 -50.93 33.42
C LEU A 140 -49.34 -50.12 32.16
N GLU A 141 -50.58 -50.14 31.68
CA GLU A 141 -51.00 -49.36 30.50
C GLU A 141 -50.81 -47.85 30.72
N ASN A 142 -51.11 -47.35 31.91
CA ASN A 142 -50.88 -45.95 32.27
C ASN A 142 -49.38 -45.58 32.28
N GLU A 143 -48.52 -46.45 32.81
CA GLU A 143 -47.07 -46.22 32.80
C GLU A 143 -46.48 -46.35 31.39
N GLU A 144 -46.98 -47.26 30.55
CA GLU A 144 -46.60 -47.33 29.13
C GLU A 144 -46.99 -46.07 28.36
N MET A 145 -48.17 -45.51 28.63
CA MET A 145 -48.62 -44.25 28.04
C MET A 145 -47.69 -43.10 28.46
N ARG A 146 -47.38 -42.98 29.76
CA ARG A 146 -46.43 -41.98 30.27
C ARG A 146 -45.04 -42.12 29.66
N LEU A 147 -44.57 -43.36 29.49
CA LEU A 147 -43.27 -43.61 28.86
C LEU A 147 -43.26 -43.13 27.42
N ARG A 148 -44.34 -43.36 26.66
CA ARG A 148 -44.48 -42.84 25.29
C ARG A 148 -44.49 -41.32 25.26
N GLU A 149 -45.27 -40.67 26.12
CA GLU A 149 -45.27 -39.21 26.23
C GLU A 149 -43.88 -38.66 26.56
N SER A 150 -43.16 -39.31 27.49
CA SER A 150 -41.79 -38.94 27.83
C SER A 150 -40.84 -39.13 26.65
N LEU A 151 -40.97 -40.19 25.86
CA LEU A 151 -40.16 -40.43 24.67
C LEU A 151 -40.43 -39.38 23.58
N ASP A 152 -41.69 -39.03 23.36
CA ASP A 152 -42.06 -37.99 22.40
C ASP A 152 -41.49 -36.63 22.83
N THR A 153 -41.58 -36.29 24.11
CA THR A 153 -40.96 -35.05 24.63
C THR A 153 -39.44 -35.07 24.48
N LEU A 154 -38.79 -36.20 24.73
CA LEU A 154 -37.34 -36.34 24.54
C LEU A 154 -36.94 -36.15 23.07
N ASN A 155 -37.69 -36.73 22.13
CA ASN A 155 -37.45 -36.56 20.70
C ASN A 155 -37.60 -35.09 20.28
N THR A 156 -38.65 -34.39 20.75
CA THR A 156 -38.82 -32.95 20.46
C THR A 156 -37.68 -32.11 21.02
N LEU A 157 -37.21 -32.40 22.24
CA LEU A 157 -36.07 -31.70 22.84
C LEU A 157 -34.76 -31.95 22.07
N GLN A 158 -34.57 -33.16 21.56
CA GLN A 158 -33.43 -33.51 20.73
C GLN A 158 -33.45 -32.73 19.41
N GLU A 159 -34.60 -32.66 18.73
CA GLU A 159 -34.76 -31.87 17.51
C GLU A 159 -34.50 -30.38 17.75
N GLU A 160 -35.02 -29.82 18.85
CA GLU A 160 -34.75 -28.42 19.22
C GLU A 160 -33.28 -28.17 19.52
N TYR A 161 -32.60 -29.12 20.19
CA TYR A 161 -31.18 -29.04 20.47
C TYR A 161 -30.36 -29.03 19.18
N ASP A 162 -30.66 -29.95 18.25
CA ASP A 162 -29.94 -30.05 16.98
C ASP A 162 -30.13 -28.78 16.12
N GLN A 163 -31.35 -28.23 16.09
CA GLN A 163 -31.63 -26.96 15.43
C GLN A 163 -30.84 -25.81 16.04
N LYS A 164 -30.85 -25.67 17.37
CA LYS A 164 -30.10 -24.62 18.07
C LYS A 164 -28.58 -24.77 17.89
N SER A 165 -28.08 -26.01 17.90
CA SER A 165 -26.67 -26.31 17.66
C SER A 165 -26.26 -25.91 16.23
N SER A 166 -27.08 -26.23 15.22
CA SER A 166 -26.85 -25.79 13.84
C SER A 166 -26.86 -24.26 13.70
N LEU A 167 -27.80 -23.57 14.35
CA LEU A 167 -27.86 -22.10 14.34
C LEU A 167 -26.64 -21.48 15.03
N LEU A 168 -26.20 -22.03 16.15
CA LEU A 168 -25.01 -21.58 16.87
C LEU A 168 -23.76 -21.72 15.99
N ASN A 169 -23.58 -22.87 15.33
CA ASN A 169 -22.46 -23.08 14.42
C ASN A 169 -22.47 -22.09 13.25
N GLY A 170 -23.65 -21.79 12.69
CA GLY A 170 -23.80 -20.76 11.66
C GLY A 170 -23.44 -19.35 12.16
N LEU A 171 -23.82 -19.01 13.39
CA LEU A 171 -23.44 -17.75 14.03
C LEU A 171 -21.93 -17.66 14.27
N ILE A 172 -21.29 -18.73 14.72
CA ILE A 172 -19.83 -18.79 14.91
C ILE A 172 -19.12 -18.53 13.58
N GLN A 173 -19.52 -19.22 12.51
CA GLN A 173 -18.94 -18.99 11.18
C GLN A 173 -19.12 -17.54 10.71
N SER A 174 -20.30 -16.97 10.90
CA SER A 174 -20.55 -15.57 10.56
C SER A 174 -19.71 -14.60 11.38
N CYS A 175 -19.46 -14.88 12.65
CA CYS A 175 -18.54 -14.09 13.48
C CYS A 175 -17.09 -14.19 12.99
N GLU A 176 -16.62 -15.39 12.64
CA GLU A 176 -15.28 -15.60 12.08
C GLU A 176 -15.09 -14.88 10.74
N GLU A 177 -16.12 -14.84 9.88
CA GLU A 177 -16.11 -14.07 8.64
C GLU A 177 -16.01 -12.57 8.89
N LEU A 178 -16.82 -12.04 9.83
CA LEU A 178 -16.79 -10.63 10.20
C LEU A 178 -15.47 -10.22 10.86
N GLU A 179 -14.89 -11.05 11.71
CA GLU A 179 -13.59 -10.80 12.34
C GLU A 179 -12.47 -10.76 11.28
N ASN A 180 -12.53 -11.65 10.29
CA ASN A 180 -11.60 -11.62 9.16
C ASN A 180 -11.77 -10.36 8.30
N GLU A 181 -13.01 -9.94 8.03
CA GLU A 181 -13.28 -8.71 7.29
C GLU A 181 -12.77 -7.47 8.05
N GLU A 182 -13.01 -7.40 9.37
CA GLU A 182 -12.50 -6.32 10.22
C GLU A 182 -10.97 -6.25 10.20
N ARG A 183 -10.29 -7.40 10.26
CA ARG A 183 -8.83 -7.47 10.16
C ARG A 183 -8.35 -6.94 8.80
N LEU A 184 -8.94 -7.38 7.69
CA LEU A 184 -8.56 -6.91 6.36
C LEU A 184 -8.80 -5.41 6.19
N LEU A 185 -9.92 -4.89 6.71
CA LEU A 185 -10.22 -3.47 6.68
C LEU A 185 -9.20 -2.65 7.49
N SER A 186 -8.81 -3.16 8.66
CA SER A 186 -7.82 -2.53 9.53
C SER A 186 -6.44 -2.48 8.89
N GLU A 187 -6.01 -3.57 8.25
CA GLU A 187 -4.76 -3.63 7.50
C GLU A 187 -4.74 -2.64 6.32
N GLU A 188 -5.82 -2.55 5.56
CA GLU A 188 -5.91 -1.60 4.44
C GLU A 188 -5.95 -0.15 4.95
N LEU A 189 -6.67 0.13 6.04
CA LEU A 189 -6.70 1.46 6.66
C LEU A 189 -5.31 1.87 7.18
N GLN A 190 -4.58 0.94 7.79
CA GLN A 190 -3.20 1.18 8.21
C GLN A 190 -2.31 1.47 7.01
N ARG A 191 -2.39 0.67 5.95
CA ARG A 191 -1.60 0.86 4.73
C ARG A 191 -1.89 2.21 4.06
N GLN A 192 -3.16 2.58 3.96
CA GLN A 192 -3.57 3.88 3.43
C GLN A 192 -3.08 5.02 4.31
N GLY A 193 -3.21 4.90 5.63
CA GLY A 193 -2.71 5.88 6.59
C GLY A 193 -1.19 6.10 6.46
N GLU A 194 -0.42 5.01 6.37
CA GLU A 194 1.03 5.08 6.17
C GLU A 194 1.41 5.75 4.84
N ASN A 195 0.69 5.45 3.76
CA ASN A 195 0.91 6.08 2.45
C ASN A 195 0.61 7.58 2.48
N VAL A 196 -0.53 7.98 3.06
CA VAL A 196 -0.88 9.40 3.19
C VAL A 196 0.16 10.16 4.02
N VAL A 197 0.64 9.56 5.12
CA VAL A 197 1.70 10.18 5.93
C VAL A 197 3.02 10.32 5.14
N LYS A 198 3.39 9.32 4.33
CA LYS A 198 4.58 9.40 3.46
C LYS A 198 4.42 10.52 2.42
N ASP A 199 3.28 10.60 1.75
CA ASP A 199 3.00 11.62 0.74
C ASP A 199 3.00 13.03 1.34
N LEU A 200 2.38 13.21 2.51
CA LEU A 200 2.38 14.49 3.22
C LEU A 200 3.79 14.90 3.64
N LYS A 201 4.63 13.97 4.10
CA LYS A 201 6.04 14.26 4.43
C LYS A 201 6.86 14.67 3.21
N LEU A 202 6.66 14.00 2.07
CA LEU A 202 7.29 14.39 0.81
C LEU A 202 6.86 15.79 0.39
N ARG A 203 5.55 16.08 0.44
CA ARG A 203 5.02 17.39 0.09
C ARG A 203 5.51 18.49 1.04
N GLU A 204 5.59 18.21 2.33
CA GLU A 204 6.16 19.13 3.32
C GLU A 204 7.63 19.45 3.01
N ALA A 205 8.44 18.44 2.65
CA ALA A 205 9.84 18.61 2.29
C ALA A 205 10.00 19.47 1.02
N GLU A 206 9.16 19.25 0.01
CA GLU A 206 9.12 20.08 -1.20
C GLU A 206 8.77 21.53 -0.90
N LEU A 207 7.70 21.77 -0.12
CA LEU A 207 7.28 23.12 0.26
C LEU A 207 8.34 23.85 1.09
N LYS A 208 9.04 23.14 1.98
CA LYS A 208 10.18 23.69 2.73
C LYS A 208 11.31 24.12 1.79
N LYS A 209 11.63 23.32 0.78
CA LYS A 209 12.65 23.64 -0.23
C LYS A 209 12.23 24.83 -1.09
N GLU A 210 10.99 24.90 -1.53
CA GLU A 210 10.42 26.04 -2.27
C GLU A 210 10.49 27.33 -1.44
N LEU A 211 10.10 27.27 -0.16
CA LEU A 211 10.19 28.41 0.76
C LEU A 211 11.63 28.89 0.93
N GLU A 212 12.59 27.98 1.12
CA GLU A 212 14.00 28.33 1.25
C GLU A 212 14.55 29.02 -0.02
N GLN A 213 14.14 28.54 -1.20
CA GLN A 213 14.50 29.16 -2.47
C GLN A 213 13.88 30.56 -2.61
N ALA A 214 12.60 30.73 -2.26
CA ALA A 214 11.93 32.02 -2.29
C ALA A 214 12.58 33.03 -1.33
N LEU A 215 12.96 32.61 -0.13
CA LEU A 215 13.68 33.46 0.84
C LEU A 215 15.05 33.89 0.31
N LYS A 216 15.81 32.99 -0.33
CA LYS A 216 17.09 33.33 -0.98
C LYS A 216 16.90 34.33 -2.12
N GLN A 217 15.85 34.18 -2.92
CA GLN A 217 15.51 35.13 -3.98
C GLN A 217 15.11 36.49 -3.42
N GLU A 218 14.29 36.53 -2.37
CA GLU A 218 13.90 37.75 -1.68
C GLU A 218 15.12 38.49 -1.12
N GLU A 219 16.05 37.77 -0.48
CA GLU A 219 17.29 38.35 0.06
C GLU A 219 18.16 38.94 -1.06
N ASN A 220 18.30 38.22 -2.19
CA ASN A 220 19.03 38.71 -3.35
C ASN A 220 18.38 39.97 -3.95
N LEU A 221 17.05 39.99 -4.06
CA LEU A 221 16.31 41.17 -4.53
C LEU A 221 16.46 42.35 -3.57
N LYS A 222 16.43 42.13 -2.24
CA LYS A 222 16.70 43.18 -1.24
C LYS A 222 18.11 43.76 -1.41
N LYS A 223 19.13 42.92 -1.62
CA LYS A 223 20.50 43.35 -1.89
C LYS A 223 20.60 44.16 -3.19
N LEU A 224 19.96 43.70 -4.26
CA LEU A 224 19.91 44.40 -5.55
C LEU A 224 19.21 45.76 -5.42
N LEU A 225 18.09 45.82 -4.71
CA LEU A 225 17.34 47.05 -4.46
C LEU A 225 18.17 48.05 -3.67
N ALA A 226 18.82 47.62 -2.58
CA ALA A 226 19.71 48.47 -1.79
C ALA A 226 20.89 49.01 -2.63
N ASN A 227 21.50 48.16 -3.47
CA ASN A 227 22.57 48.58 -4.38
C ASN A 227 22.08 49.58 -5.43
N ASN A 228 20.90 49.36 -6.03
CA ASN A 228 20.32 50.29 -6.99
C ASN A 228 19.95 51.62 -6.34
N GLN A 229 19.43 51.60 -5.11
CA GLN A 229 19.12 52.82 -4.36
C GLN A 229 20.39 53.62 -4.05
N ARG A 230 21.50 52.96 -3.66
CA ARG A 230 22.80 53.61 -3.50
C ARG A 230 23.33 54.21 -4.80
N LYS A 231 23.26 53.47 -5.91
CA LYS A 231 23.67 53.97 -7.24
C LYS A 231 22.87 55.20 -7.66
N LEU A 232 21.55 55.16 -7.46
CA LEU A 232 20.67 56.29 -7.75
C LEU A 232 21.02 57.50 -6.88
N GLN A 233 21.23 57.30 -5.58
CA GLN A 233 21.63 58.38 -4.66
C GLN A 233 22.96 59.02 -5.09
N ASN A 234 23.98 58.20 -5.37
CA ASN A 234 25.26 58.70 -5.86
C ASN A 234 25.10 59.51 -7.16
N HIS A 235 24.24 59.05 -8.08
CA HIS A 235 23.97 59.78 -9.32
C HIS A 235 23.28 61.13 -9.08
N VAL A 236 22.30 61.16 -8.18
CA VAL A 236 21.63 62.40 -7.77
C VAL A 236 22.62 63.36 -7.12
N ASP A 237 23.49 62.88 -6.24
CA ASP A 237 24.52 63.68 -5.56
C ASP A 237 25.55 64.23 -6.56
N GLU A 238 25.97 63.43 -7.54
CA GLU A 238 26.83 63.87 -8.65
C GLU A 238 26.18 64.97 -9.49
N LEU A 239 24.91 64.79 -9.86
CA LEU A 239 24.16 65.79 -10.63
C LEU A 239 23.96 67.07 -9.82
N SER A 240 23.64 66.97 -8.54
CA SER A 240 23.52 68.10 -7.62
C SER A 240 24.86 68.85 -7.49
N SER A 241 25.97 68.13 -7.35
CA SER A 241 27.31 68.72 -7.32
C SER A 241 27.66 69.45 -8.61
N LYS A 242 27.36 68.85 -9.78
CA LYS A 242 27.54 69.51 -11.09
C LYS A 242 26.67 70.75 -11.23
N LEU A 243 25.40 70.68 -10.81
CA LEU A 243 24.48 71.81 -10.83
C LEU A 243 25.01 72.96 -9.96
N ASN A 244 25.43 72.66 -8.73
CA ASN A 244 25.99 73.66 -7.82
C ASN A 244 27.28 74.29 -8.37
N LYS A 245 28.17 73.49 -8.99
CA LYS A 245 29.36 74.03 -9.70
C LYS A 245 28.97 74.96 -10.84
N ASN A 246 27.99 74.54 -11.65
CA ASN A 246 27.49 75.33 -12.77
C ASN A 246 26.70 76.56 -12.32
N GLN A 247 26.13 76.60 -11.11
CA GLN A 247 25.47 77.79 -10.56
C GLN A 247 26.44 78.71 -9.80
N SER A 248 27.66 78.26 -9.55
CA SER A 248 28.66 79.06 -8.85
C SER A 248 29.16 80.21 -9.71
N ILE A 249 29.06 81.42 -9.15
CA ILE A 249 29.59 82.65 -9.73
C ILE A 249 31.09 82.52 -10.05
N ALA A 250 31.83 81.71 -9.28
CA ALA A 250 33.26 81.46 -9.54
C ALA A 250 33.49 80.70 -10.86
N SER A 251 32.66 79.70 -11.17
CA SER A 251 32.72 78.99 -12.45
C SER A 251 32.42 79.93 -13.60
N TRP A 252 31.37 80.74 -13.47
CA TRP A 252 30.97 81.72 -14.49
C TRP A 252 32.06 82.77 -14.74
N LYS A 253 32.72 83.23 -13.67
CA LYS A 253 33.86 84.16 -13.78
C LYS A 253 35.04 83.51 -14.50
N ASN A 254 35.33 82.24 -14.23
CA ASN A 254 36.40 81.51 -14.90
C ASN A 254 36.10 81.27 -16.38
N ASP A 255 34.89 80.81 -16.70
CA ASP A 255 34.43 80.60 -18.08
C ASP A 255 34.43 81.91 -18.87
N ARG A 256 33.96 82.99 -18.26
CA ARG A 256 34.01 84.34 -18.85
C ARG A 256 35.45 84.79 -19.07
N ALA A 257 36.38 84.52 -18.16
CA ALA A 257 37.78 84.87 -18.31
C ALA A 257 38.44 84.07 -19.46
N LEU A 258 38.15 82.77 -19.56
CA LEU A 258 38.59 81.91 -20.65
C LEU A 258 38.06 82.41 -22.00
N LEU A 259 36.76 82.68 -22.09
CA LEU A 259 36.12 83.21 -23.30
C LEU A 259 36.67 84.59 -23.67
N ALA A 260 36.86 85.48 -22.69
CA ALA A 260 37.48 86.79 -22.92
C ALA A 260 38.94 86.65 -23.41
N GLY A 261 39.69 85.69 -22.87
CA GLY A 261 41.04 85.37 -23.32
C GLY A 261 41.06 84.87 -24.77
N LYS A 262 40.17 83.93 -25.12
CA LYS A 262 40.00 83.45 -26.51
C LYS A 262 39.63 84.59 -27.45
N LEU A 263 38.69 85.45 -27.06
CA LEU A 263 38.25 86.60 -27.85
C LEU A 263 39.40 87.60 -28.07
N ARG A 264 40.21 87.88 -27.04
CA ARG A 264 41.36 88.78 -27.15
C ARG A 264 42.41 88.23 -28.12
N LYS A 265 42.73 86.93 -28.02
CA LYS A 265 43.65 86.24 -28.96
C LYS A 265 43.12 86.32 -30.39
N ALA A 266 41.84 86.01 -30.61
CA ALA A 266 41.22 86.10 -31.93
C ALA A 266 41.26 87.52 -32.51
N LYS A 267 40.96 88.55 -31.69
CA LYS A 267 41.07 89.96 -32.10
C LYS A 267 42.50 90.34 -32.48
N GLN A 268 43.49 89.93 -31.68
CA GLN A 268 44.89 90.23 -31.95
C GLN A 268 45.37 89.57 -33.24
N GLN A 269 44.98 88.31 -33.46
CA GLN A 269 45.28 87.59 -34.70
C GLN A 269 44.65 88.31 -35.91
N LEU A 270 43.40 88.74 -35.80
CA LEU A 270 42.73 89.51 -36.86
C LEU A 270 43.45 90.83 -37.19
N VAL A 271 43.97 91.55 -36.19
CA VAL A 271 44.75 92.78 -36.41
C VAL A 271 46.06 92.49 -37.13
N VAL A 272 46.78 91.41 -36.75
CA VAL A 272 48.02 91.00 -37.42
C VAL A 272 47.76 90.62 -38.88
N GLU A 273 46.71 89.83 -39.13
CA GLU A 273 46.31 89.45 -40.49
C GLU A 273 45.90 90.67 -41.33
N MET A 274 45.16 91.63 -40.76
CA MET A 274 44.82 92.88 -41.45
C MET A 274 46.05 93.71 -41.81
N ALA A 275 47.04 93.80 -40.91
CA ALA A 275 48.29 94.50 -41.19
C ALA A 275 49.08 93.79 -42.31
N SER A 276 49.19 92.46 -42.24
CA SER A 276 49.83 91.63 -43.26
C SER A 276 49.17 91.82 -44.63
N LEU A 277 47.83 91.79 -44.68
CA LEU A 277 47.04 92.02 -45.89
C LEU A 277 47.30 93.41 -46.47
N ASN A 278 47.34 94.45 -45.63
CA ASN A 278 47.61 95.81 -46.09
C ASN A 278 49.03 95.95 -46.66
N THR A 279 50.05 95.35 -46.02
CA THR A 279 51.41 95.31 -46.57
C THR A 279 51.47 94.52 -47.88
N ALA A 280 50.76 93.40 -47.99
CA ALA A 280 50.68 92.64 -49.23
C ALA A 280 50.00 93.43 -50.35
N ARG A 281 48.93 94.19 -50.04
CA ARG A 281 48.28 95.11 -50.99
C ARG A 281 49.23 96.19 -51.48
N GLN A 282 49.96 96.85 -50.57
CA GLN A 282 50.97 97.86 -50.93
C GLN A 282 52.07 97.27 -51.82
N ARG A 283 52.62 96.11 -51.45
CA ARG A 283 53.62 95.42 -52.28
C ARG A 283 53.08 95.09 -53.68
N ARG A 284 51.82 94.66 -53.78
CA ARG A 284 51.18 94.38 -55.07
C ARG A 284 51.06 95.65 -55.91
N GLU A 285 50.68 96.76 -55.29
CA GLU A 285 50.56 98.06 -55.96
C GLU A 285 51.94 98.57 -56.41
N ASP A 286 52.96 98.48 -55.56
CA ASP A 286 54.36 98.83 -55.89
C ASP A 286 54.90 97.97 -57.04
N LEU A 287 54.65 96.66 -57.01
CA LEU A 287 55.01 95.75 -58.09
C LEU A 287 54.28 96.10 -59.37
N ALA A 288 53.01 96.46 -59.29
CA ALA A 288 52.24 96.87 -60.47
C ALA A 288 52.79 98.15 -61.10
N VAL A 289 53.16 99.13 -60.28
CA VAL A 289 53.84 100.34 -60.75
C VAL A 289 55.17 99.98 -61.42
N ARG A 290 56.01 99.14 -60.79
CA ARG A 290 57.30 98.71 -61.37
C ARG A 290 57.15 97.96 -62.68
N CYS A 291 56.16 97.07 -62.79
CA CYS A 291 55.87 96.33 -64.03
C CYS A 291 55.51 97.30 -65.16
N LYS A 292 54.66 98.29 -64.90
CA LYS A 292 54.38 99.37 -65.87
C LYS A 292 55.63 100.14 -66.26
N THR A 293 56.50 100.47 -65.30
CA THR A 293 57.76 101.18 -65.61
C THR A 293 58.70 100.37 -66.50
N LEU A 294 58.86 99.07 -66.23
CA LEU A 294 59.80 98.20 -66.96
C LEU A 294 59.28 97.74 -68.32
N LEU A 295 57.98 97.44 -68.40
CA LEU A 295 57.35 96.81 -69.57
C LEU A 295 56.62 97.82 -70.47
N GLY A 296 56.53 99.09 -70.06
CA GLY A 296 55.86 100.17 -70.78
C GLY A 296 54.51 100.53 -70.16
N GLU A 297 54.07 101.78 -70.34
CA GLU A 297 52.81 102.28 -69.77
C GLU A 297 51.56 101.52 -70.26
N ASP A 298 51.68 100.81 -71.39
CA ASP A 298 50.64 99.94 -71.95
C ASP A 298 50.49 98.59 -71.21
N ASP A 299 51.35 98.25 -70.25
CA ASP A 299 51.21 97.05 -69.40
C ASP A 299 50.16 97.27 -68.29
N PRO A 300 49.28 96.30 -67.97
CA PRO A 300 48.30 96.45 -66.88
C PRO A 300 48.93 96.57 -65.48
N GLY A 301 50.23 96.30 -65.34
CA GLY A 301 50.92 96.19 -64.05
C GLY A 301 50.91 94.78 -63.48
N ASP A 302 50.51 93.79 -64.26
CA ASP A 302 50.51 92.37 -63.89
C ASP A 302 51.49 91.55 -64.75
N ALA A 303 52.33 92.23 -65.54
CA ALA A 303 53.28 91.65 -66.47
C ALA A 303 52.64 90.79 -67.58
N THR A 304 51.37 91.05 -67.92
CA THR A 304 50.67 90.38 -69.04
C THR A 304 50.65 91.19 -70.34
N GLY A 305 51.27 92.38 -70.35
CA GLY A 305 51.36 93.27 -71.51
C GLY A 305 52.12 92.66 -72.69
N MET A 306 51.94 93.26 -73.86
CA MET A 306 52.51 92.76 -75.12
C MET A 306 54.05 92.66 -75.09
N ARG A 307 54.72 93.60 -74.41
CA ARG A 307 56.18 93.62 -74.29
C ARG A 307 56.71 92.45 -73.44
N ALA A 308 56.04 92.10 -72.34
CA ALA A 308 56.38 90.93 -71.54
C ALA A 308 56.23 89.64 -72.34
N LYS A 309 55.13 89.51 -73.09
CA LYS A 309 54.90 88.36 -73.98
C LYS A 309 55.97 88.24 -75.07
N GLN A 310 56.47 89.35 -75.60
CA GLN A 310 57.57 89.35 -76.57
C GLN A 310 58.89 88.91 -75.93
N MET A 311 59.21 89.37 -74.71
CA MET A 311 60.40 88.91 -73.98
C MET A 311 60.36 87.41 -73.67
N VAL A 312 59.22 86.90 -73.19
CA VAL A 312 59.05 85.45 -72.91
C VAL A 312 59.12 84.64 -74.20
N ARG A 313 58.55 85.12 -75.32
CA ARG A 313 58.68 84.43 -76.61
C ARG A 313 60.15 84.33 -77.06
N ALA A 314 60.94 85.38 -76.86
CA ALA A 314 62.37 85.33 -77.16
C ALA A 314 63.13 84.30 -76.30
N GLU A 315 62.75 84.15 -75.03
CA GLU A 315 63.34 83.14 -74.12
C GLU A 315 62.87 81.71 -74.46
N ILE A 316 61.61 81.51 -74.84
CA ILE A 316 61.11 80.21 -75.29
C ILE A 316 61.80 79.79 -76.60
N GLU A 317 62.02 80.73 -77.52
CA GLU A 317 62.78 80.48 -78.75
C GLU A 317 64.26 80.14 -78.46
N SER A 318 64.85 80.69 -77.39
CA SER A 318 66.23 80.35 -76.98
C SER A 318 66.32 78.96 -76.33
N LEU A 319 65.31 78.55 -75.58
CA LEU A 319 65.25 77.26 -74.86
C LEU A 319 64.79 76.08 -75.73
N GLY A 320 64.10 76.32 -76.85
CA GLY A 320 63.68 75.28 -77.81
C GLY A 320 64.83 74.51 -78.48
N LEU A 321 66.09 74.93 -78.29
CA LEU A 321 67.29 74.34 -78.89
C LEU A 321 67.98 73.26 -78.03
N GLN A 322 67.48 72.94 -76.83
CA GLN A 322 68.04 71.87 -75.98
C GLN A 322 66.98 70.82 -75.63
N LYS A 323 67.05 69.62 -76.24
CA LYS A 323 66.34 68.42 -75.75
C LYS A 323 67.14 67.77 -74.63
N GLN A 324 66.51 67.57 -73.46
CA GLN A 324 67.00 66.69 -72.38
C GLN A 324 66.16 65.38 -72.30
N PRO A 325 66.74 64.25 -71.83
CA PRO A 325 66.10 62.93 -71.87
C PRO A 325 65.40 62.49 -70.56
N GLU A 326 64.60 61.43 -70.76
CA GLU A 326 63.61 60.63 -69.99
C GLU A 326 63.67 60.43 -68.45
N VAL A 327 62.44 60.40 -67.89
CA VAL A 327 62.00 60.10 -66.51
C VAL A 327 61.48 58.65 -66.47
N ASP A 328 62.34 57.66 -66.22
CA ASP A 328 61.95 56.24 -66.23
C ASP A 328 62.25 55.51 -64.91
N GLU A 329 63.15 56.04 -64.07
CA GLU A 329 63.51 55.42 -62.77
C GLU A 329 62.46 55.66 -61.68
N GLU A 330 61.84 56.85 -61.61
CA GLU A 330 60.82 57.17 -60.60
C GLU A 330 59.55 56.32 -60.78
N ALA A 331 59.15 56.05 -62.02
CA ALA A 331 57.98 55.23 -62.31
C ALA A 331 58.15 53.76 -61.87
N GLN A 332 59.37 53.22 -61.97
CA GLN A 332 59.67 51.86 -61.53
C GLN A 332 59.64 51.73 -60.00
N ILE A 333 60.14 52.74 -59.28
CA ILE A 333 60.14 52.77 -57.81
C ILE A 333 58.71 52.82 -57.26
N GLU A 334 57.83 53.64 -57.85
CA GLU A 334 56.42 53.72 -57.43
C GLU A 334 55.67 52.41 -57.67
N THR A 335 55.97 51.71 -58.76
CA THR A 335 55.33 50.43 -59.08
C THR A 335 55.72 49.34 -58.09
N GLN A 336 57.00 49.24 -57.71
CA GLN A 336 57.47 48.28 -56.71
C GLN A 336 56.87 48.54 -55.32
N TYR A 337 56.81 49.81 -54.92
CA TYR A 337 56.21 50.18 -53.63
C TYR A 337 54.72 49.85 -53.57
N PHE A 338 53.99 50.02 -54.68
CA PHE A 338 52.58 49.64 -54.77
C PHE A 338 52.38 48.12 -54.63
N GLU A 339 53.25 47.30 -55.23
CA GLU A 339 53.19 45.84 -55.12
C GLU A 339 53.43 45.35 -53.69
N GLU A 340 54.44 45.89 -52.99
CA GLU A 340 54.73 45.56 -51.59
C GLU A 340 53.56 45.92 -50.66
N LEU A 341 52.95 47.08 -50.85
CA LEU A 341 51.80 47.52 -50.04
C LEU A 341 50.62 46.57 -50.22
N ASN A 342 50.41 46.10 -51.45
CA ASN A 342 49.31 45.18 -51.78
C ASN A 342 49.53 43.78 -51.18
N GLU A 343 50.78 43.33 -51.10
CA GLU A 343 51.14 42.06 -50.46
C GLU A 343 50.93 42.11 -48.94
N GLN A 344 51.30 43.23 -48.29
CA GLN A 344 51.01 43.46 -46.86
C GLN A 344 49.51 43.47 -46.57
N LEU A 345 48.70 44.06 -47.46
CA LEU A 345 47.25 44.09 -47.34
C LEU A 345 46.66 42.67 -47.38
N LYS A 346 47.13 41.80 -48.30
CA LYS A 346 46.74 40.38 -48.34
C LYS A 346 47.12 39.61 -47.08
N LEU A 347 48.27 39.90 -46.47
CA LEU A 347 48.68 39.27 -45.22
C LEU A 347 47.77 39.67 -44.05
N ILE A 348 47.35 40.94 -44.00
CA ILE A 348 46.39 41.43 -43.01
C ILE A 348 45.04 40.73 -43.19
N ASP A 349 44.53 40.67 -44.43
CA ASP A 349 43.24 40.00 -44.72
C ASP A 349 43.27 38.52 -44.34
N ASN A 350 44.35 37.81 -44.69
CA ASN A 350 44.55 36.41 -44.28
C ASN A 350 44.61 36.25 -42.76
N SER A 351 45.27 37.16 -42.06
CA SER A 351 45.35 37.15 -40.60
C SER A 351 43.97 37.35 -39.96
N ILE A 352 43.16 38.27 -40.50
CA ILE A 352 41.78 38.50 -40.06
C ILE A 352 40.95 37.23 -40.23
N ILE A 353 41.04 36.57 -41.39
CA ILE A 353 40.33 35.31 -41.65
C ILE A 353 40.70 34.23 -40.62
N VAL A 354 42.00 34.07 -40.33
CA VAL A 354 42.48 33.10 -39.34
C VAL A 354 41.96 33.44 -37.94
N PHE A 355 42.01 34.72 -37.53
CA PHE A 355 41.49 35.14 -36.23
C PHE A 355 39.98 34.96 -36.11
N THR A 356 39.22 35.28 -37.15
CA THR A 356 37.76 35.08 -37.16
C THR A 356 37.43 33.59 -37.07
N LYS A 357 38.16 32.73 -37.78
CA LYS A 357 38.00 31.28 -37.69
C LYS A 357 38.30 30.78 -36.27
N HIS A 358 39.45 31.12 -35.71
CA HIS A 358 39.81 30.73 -34.34
C HIS A 358 38.78 31.21 -33.31
N ARG A 359 38.29 32.45 -33.43
CA ARG A 359 37.24 32.98 -32.55
C ARG A 359 35.96 32.15 -32.63
N ASN A 360 35.53 31.83 -33.84
CA ASN A 360 34.30 31.07 -34.05
C ASN A 360 34.45 29.62 -33.57
N ASP A 361 35.60 28.98 -33.80
CA ASP A 361 35.90 27.63 -33.31
C ASP A 361 35.91 27.60 -31.77
N THR A 362 36.49 28.62 -31.13
CA THR A 362 36.51 28.75 -29.67
C THR A 362 35.10 28.96 -29.11
N LEU A 363 34.28 29.80 -29.75
CA LEU A 363 32.90 30.04 -29.36
C LEU A 363 32.02 28.79 -29.54
N ALA A 364 32.27 28.01 -30.60
CA ALA A 364 31.58 26.74 -30.83
C ALA A 364 31.92 25.74 -29.71
N SER A 365 33.21 25.55 -29.42
CA SER A 365 33.67 24.67 -28.33
C SER A 365 33.07 25.06 -26.97
N LEU A 366 33.05 26.35 -26.64
CA LEU A 366 32.47 26.82 -25.38
C LEU A 366 30.94 26.65 -25.32
N ASN A 367 30.25 26.78 -26.45
CA ASN A 367 28.82 26.52 -26.52
C ASN A 367 28.50 25.02 -26.39
N ASP A 368 29.32 24.16 -26.96
CA ASP A 368 29.19 22.71 -26.83
C ASP A 368 29.39 22.30 -25.35
N GLU A 369 30.45 22.79 -24.69
CA GLU A 369 30.67 22.58 -23.26
C GLU A 369 29.51 23.10 -22.38
N LEU A 370 28.98 24.28 -22.71
CA LEU A 370 27.82 24.85 -22.03
C LEU A 370 26.57 23.98 -22.21
N GLN A 371 26.38 23.42 -23.40
CA GLN A 371 25.25 22.55 -23.71
C GLN A 371 25.38 21.21 -22.98
N GLU A 372 26.58 20.63 -22.91
CA GLU A 372 26.87 19.42 -22.12
C GLU A 372 26.64 19.64 -20.62
N CYS A 373 27.01 20.80 -20.09
CA CYS A 373 26.79 21.17 -18.69
C CYS A 373 25.33 21.56 -18.36
N SER A 374 24.47 21.73 -19.37
CA SER A 374 23.06 22.07 -19.17
C SER A 374 22.25 20.87 -18.67
N GLN A 375 21.07 21.12 -18.09
CA GLN A 375 20.16 20.03 -17.66
C GLN A 375 19.82 19.06 -18.80
N ASP A 376 19.63 19.58 -20.02
CA ASP A 376 19.37 18.75 -21.21
C ASP A 376 20.62 17.97 -21.67
N GLY A 377 21.82 18.48 -21.39
CA GLY A 377 23.09 17.79 -21.62
C GLY A 377 23.28 16.62 -20.66
N TYR A 378 23.07 16.85 -19.37
CA TYR A 378 23.06 15.79 -18.34
C TYR A 378 22.02 14.70 -18.63
N ILE A 379 20.81 15.08 -19.05
CA ILE A 379 19.78 14.11 -19.43
C ILE A 379 20.18 13.30 -20.67
N ARG A 380 20.86 13.91 -21.65
CA ARG A 380 21.38 13.20 -22.82
C ARG A 380 22.51 12.24 -22.46
N LEU A 381 23.43 12.65 -21.60
CA LEU A 381 24.51 11.79 -21.10
C LEU A 381 23.96 10.57 -20.36
N LEU A 382 23.02 10.79 -19.43
CA LEU A 382 22.35 9.71 -18.70
C LEU A 382 21.59 8.77 -19.63
N LYS A 383 20.96 9.30 -20.70
CA LYS A 383 20.32 8.48 -21.74
C LYS A 383 21.33 7.66 -22.53
N SER A 384 22.44 8.25 -22.96
CA SER A 384 23.49 7.50 -23.69
C SER A 384 24.15 6.43 -22.80
N GLU A 385 24.39 6.72 -21.52
CA GLU A 385 24.90 5.73 -20.58
C GLU A 385 23.88 4.61 -20.34
N MET A 386 22.58 4.95 -20.26
CA MET A 386 21.51 3.96 -20.16
C MET A 386 21.41 3.10 -21.43
N ASP A 387 21.54 3.69 -22.62
CA ASP A 387 21.53 2.99 -23.91
C ASP A 387 22.77 2.08 -24.04
N GLU A 388 23.95 2.53 -23.60
CA GLU A 388 25.17 1.71 -23.56
C GLU A 388 25.05 0.54 -22.58
N LEU A 389 24.49 0.78 -21.39
CA LEU A 389 24.22 -0.28 -20.41
C LEU A 389 23.18 -1.26 -20.95
N GLN A 390 22.12 -0.79 -21.61
CA GLN A 390 21.13 -1.65 -22.27
C GLN A 390 21.75 -2.45 -23.41
N ALA A 391 22.62 -1.85 -24.22
CA ALA A 391 23.35 -2.55 -25.29
C ALA A 391 24.34 -3.58 -24.74
N ALA A 392 24.99 -3.30 -23.60
CA ALA A 392 25.88 -4.23 -22.92
C ALA A 392 25.10 -5.42 -22.32
N VAL A 393 23.95 -5.17 -21.71
CA VAL A 393 23.04 -6.21 -21.19
C VAL A 393 22.44 -7.05 -22.33
N SER A 394 22.13 -6.44 -23.48
CA SER A 394 21.59 -7.14 -24.66
C SER A 394 22.63 -7.96 -25.45
N ARG A 395 23.92 -7.84 -25.09
CA ARG A 395 25.03 -8.64 -25.66
C ARG A 395 25.39 -9.86 -24.80
N PHE A 396 24.78 -10.00 -23.62
CA PHE A 396 24.72 -11.23 -22.83
C PHE A 396 23.39 -11.94 -23.10
#